data_AF-A0A6P8ZAN2-F1
#
_entry.id   AF-A0A6P8ZAN2-F1
#
_cell.length_a   1.000
_cell.length_b   1.000
_cell.length_c   1.000
_cell.angle_alpha   90.00
_cell.angle_beta   90.00
_cell.angle_gamma   90.00
#
_symmetry.space_group_name_H-M   'P 1'
#
loop_
_entity.id
_entity.type
_entity.pdbx_description
1 polymer ?
#
loop_
_entity_poly.entity_id
_entity_poly.type
_entity_poly.pdbx_seq_one_letter_code
_entity_poly.pdbx_strand_id
1 'polypeptide(L)'
;MSKHQPDATNIVKHPTDMDKLDMLKSQHARHVNHLNTLKMQIAALRIETDHLEQYQKKFQEQILAKRQFQKDLKSLLLESSKNALNEPNLQSFPRKFLTHIFAVFIGDHKFMKSCFQADNLFEMEVQELFMKEYQSQKHNHKAKIDQKLERTRKHLAEKYEAKLDDLEEKHKSNLVILKQKCYELLQQFLVNNCKDENHIPYLNELKALYLQKTQHL
;
A
#
# COMPACT_ATOMS: atom_id res chain seq x y z
N MET A 1 -45.33 44.08 116.55
CA MET A 1 -44.76 43.24 115.48
C MET A 1 -45.90 42.69 114.66
N SER A 2 -46.04 43.12 113.39
CA SER A 2 -46.67 42.29 112.37
C SER A 2 -46.24 42.82 111.00
N LYS A 3 -45.34 42.08 110.34
CA LYS A 3 -45.02 42.25 108.93
C LYS A 3 -46.10 41.52 108.14
N HIS A 4 -46.84 42.23 107.30
CA HIS A 4 -47.54 41.62 106.17
C HIS A 4 -47.24 42.45 104.93
N GLN A 5 -46.59 41.79 103.99
CA GLN A 5 -46.43 42.15 102.59
C GLN A 5 -46.87 40.92 101.78
N PRO A 6 -47.14 41.06 100.48
CA PRO A 6 -48.49 41.05 99.93
C PRO A 6 -48.67 39.87 98.98
N ASP A 7 -49.88 39.62 98.49
CA ASP A 7 -50.04 38.91 97.22
C ASP A 7 -50.71 39.85 96.21
N ALA A 8 -49.91 40.19 95.20
CA ALA A 8 -50.26 41.04 94.10
C ALA A 8 -51.27 40.34 93.20
N THR A 9 -52.42 40.97 93.03
CA THR A 9 -53.44 40.54 92.09
C THR A 9 -52.92 40.72 90.67
N ASN A 10 -52.82 39.63 89.94
CA ASN A 10 -52.44 39.55 88.53
C ASN A 10 -53.51 40.28 87.69
N ILE A 11 -53.26 41.53 87.29
CA ILE A 11 -54.11 42.25 86.34
C ILE A 11 -53.72 41.81 84.93
N VAL A 12 -54.48 40.89 84.37
CA VAL A 12 -54.42 40.54 82.95
C VAL A 12 -54.95 41.74 82.16
N LYS A 13 -54.04 42.54 81.57
CA LYS A 13 -54.43 43.59 80.61
C LYS A 13 -54.90 42.93 79.33
N HIS A 14 -56.19 43.04 79.02
CA HIS A 14 -56.72 42.66 77.70
C HIS A 14 -56.25 43.69 76.66
N PRO A 15 -55.71 43.24 75.50
CA PRO A 15 -55.24 44.15 74.46
C PRO A 15 -56.40 44.97 73.89
N THR A 16 -56.19 46.29 73.74
CA THR A 16 -57.18 47.16 73.11
C THR A 16 -57.27 46.88 71.62
N ASP A 17 -58.39 47.25 70.98
CA ASP A 17 -58.59 46.96 69.56
C ASP A 17 -57.56 47.65 68.64
N MET A 18 -56.95 48.76 69.10
CA MET A 18 -55.82 49.40 68.44
C MET A 18 -54.53 48.56 68.50
N ASP A 19 -54.23 47.93 69.64
CA ASP A 19 -53.06 47.04 69.78
C ASP A 19 -53.17 45.82 68.85
N LYS A 20 -54.39 45.29 68.70
CA LYS A 20 -54.68 44.19 67.77
C LYS A 20 -54.52 44.62 66.31
N LEU A 21 -54.96 45.84 65.96
CA LEU A 21 -54.83 46.39 64.62
C LEU A 21 -53.35 46.60 64.23
N ASP A 22 -52.53 47.11 65.15
CA ASP A 22 -51.10 47.32 64.90
C ASP A 22 -50.31 46.01 64.83
N MET A 23 -50.70 45.00 65.62
CA MET A 23 -50.22 43.63 65.44
C MET A 23 -50.58 43.06 64.06
N LEU A 24 -51.83 43.22 63.61
CA LEU A 24 -52.27 42.74 62.30
C LEU A 24 -51.52 43.42 61.15
N LYS A 25 -51.33 44.75 61.23
CA LYS A 25 -50.55 45.52 60.23
C LYS A 25 -49.10 45.06 60.18
N SER A 26 -48.50 44.82 61.35
CA SER A 26 -47.13 44.32 61.46
C SER A 26 -46.99 42.90 60.88
N GLN A 27 -47.96 42.01 61.15
CA GLN A 27 -48.01 40.68 60.56
C GLN A 27 -48.22 40.75 59.03
N HIS A 28 -49.12 41.61 58.56
CA HIS A 28 -49.36 41.81 57.14
C HIS A 28 -48.09 42.29 56.43
N ALA A 29 -47.39 43.29 56.97
CA ALA A 29 -46.12 43.76 56.43
C ALA A 29 -45.04 42.66 56.39
N ARG A 30 -44.95 41.82 57.44
CA ARG A 30 -44.05 40.66 57.45
C ARG A 30 -44.40 39.63 56.37
N HIS A 31 -45.69 39.31 56.21
CA HIS A 31 -46.14 38.37 55.18
C HIS A 31 -45.89 38.91 53.77
N VAL A 32 -46.12 40.20 53.53
CA VAL A 32 -45.82 40.86 52.25
C VAL A 32 -44.32 40.79 51.94
N ASN A 33 -43.46 41.10 52.92
CA ASN A 33 -42.01 40.99 52.75
C ASN A 33 -41.59 39.55 52.47
N HIS A 34 -42.13 38.57 53.21
CA HIS A 34 -41.83 37.16 52.99
C HIS A 34 -42.25 36.69 51.58
N LEU A 35 -43.44 37.12 51.12
CA LEU A 35 -43.94 36.83 49.79
C LEU A 35 -43.07 37.45 48.70
N ASN A 36 -42.58 38.68 48.90
CA ASN A 36 -41.64 39.32 47.97
C ASN A 36 -40.29 38.59 47.92
N THR A 37 -39.76 38.16 49.07
CA THR A 37 -38.54 37.34 49.12
C THR A 37 -38.71 36.02 48.38
N LEU A 38 -39.82 35.31 48.59
CA LEU A 38 -40.13 34.07 47.87
C LEU A 38 -40.25 34.30 46.36
N LYS A 39 -40.90 35.39 45.93
CA LYS A 39 -40.96 35.76 44.50
C LYS A 39 -39.58 35.97 43.89
N MET A 40 -38.68 36.65 44.61
CA MET A 40 -37.30 36.84 44.15
C MET A 40 -36.54 35.51 44.07
N GLN A 41 -36.69 34.63 45.07
CA GLN A 41 -36.08 33.30 45.05
C GLN A 41 -36.59 32.45 43.88
N ILE A 42 -37.90 32.46 43.62
CA ILE A 42 -38.49 31.77 42.47
C ILE A 42 -37.92 32.32 41.15
N ALA A 43 -37.82 33.64 41.01
CA ALA A 43 -37.24 34.25 39.81
C ALA A 43 -35.77 33.85 39.61
N ALA A 44 -34.97 33.84 40.69
CA ALA A 44 -33.57 33.42 40.65
C ALA A 44 -33.43 31.94 40.25
N LEU A 45 -34.22 31.04 40.88
CA LEU A 45 -34.23 29.62 40.55
C LEU A 45 -34.67 29.37 39.11
N ARG A 46 -35.59 30.18 38.58
CA ARG A 46 -36.04 30.06 37.18
C ARG A 46 -34.93 30.45 36.21
N ILE A 47 -34.21 31.54 36.48
CA ILE A 47 -33.04 31.95 35.69
C ILE A 47 -31.95 30.86 35.72
N GLU A 48 -31.69 30.29 36.89
CA GLU A 48 -30.71 29.20 37.05
C GLU A 48 -31.14 27.96 36.28
N THR A 49 -32.43 27.59 36.35
CA THR A 49 -33.00 26.47 35.60
C THR A 49 -32.82 26.67 34.10
N ASP A 50 -33.22 27.83 33.57
CA ASP A 50 -33.08 28.16 32.15
C ASP A 50 -31.62 28.11 31.69
N HIS A 51 -30.69 28.58 32.52
CA HIS A 51 -29.25 28.53 32.23
C HIS A 51 -28.72 27.09 32.21
N LEU A 52 -29.12 26.25 33.18
CA LEU A 52 -28.72 24.84 33.25
C LEU A 52 -29.27 24.04 32.07
N GLU A 53 -30.51 24.28 31.66
CA GLU A 53 -31.11 23.65 30.47
C GLU A 53 -30.34 24.01 29.18
N GLN A 54 -29.98 25.29 29.02
CA GLN A 54 -29.15 25.73 27.89
C GLN A 54 -27.76 25.07 27.91
N TYR A 55 -27.15 24.97 29.09
CA TYR A 55 -25.84 24.32 29.25
C TYR A 55 -25.94 22.83 28.90
N GLN A 56 -26.97 22.14 29.39
CA GLN A 56 -27.22 20.72 29.10
C GLN A 56 -27.42 20.50 27.59
N LYS A 57 -28.18 21.36 26.92
CA LYS A 57 -28.39 21.29 25.47
C LYS A 57 -27.08 21.44 24.70
N LYS A 58 -26.27 22.46 25.03
CA LYS A 58 -24.94 22.65 24.41
C LYS A 58 -24.02 21.45 24.64
N PHE A 59 -24.05 20.88 25.84
CA PHE A 59 -23.24 19.70 26.17
C PHE A 59 -23.67 18.47 25.38
N GLN A 60 -24.98 18.26 25.19
CA GLN A 60 -25.51 17.18 24.35
C GLN A 60 -25.10 17.36 22.88
N GLU A 61 -25.19 18.56 22.33
CA GLU A 61 -24.75 18.88 20.97
C GLU A 61 -23.26 18.59 20.78
N GLN A 62 -22.41 19.00 21.74
CA GLN A 62 -20.97 18.69 21.71
C GLN A 62 -20.68 17.18 21.77
N ILE A 63 -21.42 16.42 22.59
CA ILE A 63 -21.27 14.96 22.65
C ILE A 63 -21.62 14.33 21.31
N LEU A 64 -22.72 14.75 20.69
CA LEU A 64 -23.16 14.23 19.39
C LEU A 64 -22.13 14.55 18.30
N ALA A 65 -21.65 15.79 18.24
CA ALA A 65 -20.62 16.20 17.29
C ALA A 65 -19.32 15.40 17.48
N LYS A 66 -18.86 15.21 18.72
CA LYS A 66 -17.66 14.43 19.03
C LYS A 66 -17.81 12.96 18.64
N ARG A 67 -18.98 12.35 18.89
CA ARG A 67 -19.28 10.98 18.48
C ARG A 67 -19.29 10.83 16.96
N GLN A 68 -19.87 11.80 16.25
CA GLN A 68 -19.90 11.77 14.80
C GLN A 68 -18.49 11.89 14.21
N PHE A 69 -17.72 12.87 14.67
CA PHE A 69 -16.32 13.03 14.29
C PHE A 69 -15.50 11.75 14.54
N GLN A 70 -15.69 11.09 15.68
CA GLN A 70 -14.99 9.83 15.97
C GLN A 70 -15.38 8.70 15.00
N LYS A 71 -16.65 8.62 14.59
CA LYS A 71 -17.10 7.65 13.60
C LYS A 71 -16.46 7.92 12.23
N ASP A 72 -16.47 9.18 11.80
CA ASP A 72 -15.93 9.61 10.51
C ASP A 72 -14.41 9.40 10.44
N LEU A 73 -13.70 9.73 11.52
CA LEU A 73 -12.27 9.47 11.62
C LEU A 73 -11.96 7.97 11.56
N LYS A 74 -12.76 7.15 12.25
CA LYS A 74 -12.59 5.69 12.23
C LYS A 74 -12.84 5.11 10.84
N SER A 75 -13.88 5.55 10.13
CA SER A 75 -14.14 5.07 8.77
C SER A 75 -13.02 5.47 7.82
N LEU A 76 -12.53 6.71 7.90
CA LEU A 76 -11.44 7.20 7.05
C LEU A 76 -10.14 6.42 7.31
N LEU A 77 -9.78 6.19 8.58
CA LEU A 77 -8.59 5.40 8.90
C LEU A 77 -8.70 3.95 8.41
N LEU A 78 -9.88 3.34 8.54
CA LEU A 78 -10.11 1.98 8.04
C LEU A 78 -10.01 1.91 6.51
N GLU A 79 -10.55 2.92 5.81
CA GLU A 79 -10.47 3.01 4.36
C GLU A 79 -9.03 3.21 3.88
N SER A 80 -8.30 4.17 4.46
CA SER A 80 -6.88 4.39 4.16
C SER A 80 -6.03 3.14 4.45
N SER A 81 -6.33 2.43 5.55
CA SER A 81 -5.68 1.14 5.86
C SER A 81 -5.97 0.08 4.81
N LYS A 82 -7.23 -0.05 4.41
CA LYS A 82 -7.63 -0.99 3.37
C LYS A 82 -6.94 -0.69 2.04
N ASN A 83 -6.86 0.59 1.67
CA ASN A 83 -6.19 1.02 0.44
C ASN A 83 -4.69 0.76 0.49
N ALA A 84 -4.03 1.05 1.62
CA ALA A 84 -2.61 0.76 1.83
C ALA A 84 -2.28 -0.73 1.73
N LEU A 85 -3.20 -1.60 2.18
CA LEU A 85 -3.02 -3.05 2.17
C LEU A 85 -3.35 -3.72 0.82
N ASN A 86 -4.36 -3.21 0.10
CA ASN A 86 -4.84 -3.86 -1.13
C ASN A 86 -4.07 -3.45 -2.39
N GLU A 87 -3.43 -2.28 -2.40
CA GLU A 87 -2.60 -1.83 -3.52
C GLU A 87 -1.17 -1.47 -3.06
N PRO A 88 -0.38 -2.44 -2.56
CA PRO A 88 1.01 -2.20 -2.25
C PRO A 88 1.76 -1.99 -3.57
N ASN A 89 1.99 -0.73 -3.93
CA ASN A 89 2.93 -0.36 -4.97
C ASN A 89 4.31 -0.15 -4.31
N LEU A 90 5.40 -0.39 -5.05
CA LEU A 90 6.77 -0.20 -4.56
C LEU A 90 7.07 1.23 -4.07
N GLN A 91 6.19 2.20 -4.36
CA GLN A 91 6.30 3.59 -3.92
C GLN A 91 5.57 3.85 -2.59
N SER A 92 4.61 3.00 -2.20
CA SER A 92 3.77 3.14 -1.00
C SER A 92 4.17 2.16 0.09
N PHE A 93 4.49 0.91 -0.27
CA PHE A 93 4.99 -0.10 0.65
C PHE A 93 6.41 -0.52 0.27
N PRO A 94 7.37 -0.59 1.22
CA PRO A 94 7.21 -0.29 2.66
C PRO A 94 7.37 1.20 3.02
N ARG A 95 7.78 2.05 2.08
CA ARG A 95 8.29 3.42 2.33
C ARG A 95 7.32 4.44 2.92
N LYS A 96 6.02 4.30 2.70
CA LYS A 96 5.01 5.31 3.05
C LYS A 96 3.75 4.68 3.62
N PHE A 97 3.88 3.53 4.28
CA PHE A 97 2.72 2.75 4.70
C PHE A 97 1.92 3.49 5.78
N LEU A 98 2.56 3.82 6.90
CA LEU A 98 1.93 4.53 8.01
C LEU A 98 1.58 5.96 7.63
N THR A 99 2.46 6.64 6.89
CA THR A 99 2.17 8.01 6.40
C THR A 99 0.96 8.05 5.47
N HIS A 100 0.69 7.01 4.70
CA HIS A 100 -0.51 6.90 3.88
C HIS A 100 -1.76 6.59 4.73
N ILE A 101 -1.67 5.65 5.67
CA ILE A 101 -2.77 5.28 6.58
C ILE A 101 -3.25 6.49 7.38
N PHE A 102 -2.29 7.24 7.91
CA PHE A 102 -2.54 8.34 8.82
C PHE A 102 -2.56 9.73 8.15
N ALA A 103 -2.74 9.80 6.83
CA ALA A 103 -2.77 11.06 6.09
C ALA A 103 -3.80 12.08 6.62
N VAL A 104 -4.87 11.63 7.31
CA VAL A 104 -5.84 12.51 7.99
C VAL A 104 -5.18 13.43 9.03
N PHE A 105 -4.04 13.02 9.60
CA PHE A 105 -3.30 13.78 10.61
C PHE A 105 -2.21 14.67 10.00
N ILE A 106 -2.28 15.04 8.72
CA ILE A 106 -1.23 15.82 8.04
C ILE A 106 -0.91 17.16 8.71
N GLY A 107 -1.88 17.75 9.43
CA GLY A 107 -1.69 18.97 10.22
C GLY A 107 -0.89 18.77 11.52
N ASP A 108 -0.77 17.54 12.03
CA ASP A 108 0.08 17.21 13.17
C ASP A 108 1.47 16.81 12.68
N HIS A 109 2.33 17.81 12.48
CA HIS A 109 3.70 17.61 11.99
C HIS A 109 4.54 16.70 12.88
N LYS A 110 4.31 16.70 14.21
CA LYS A 110 5.08 15.86 15.14
C LYS A 110 4.70 14.41 14.94
N PHE A 111 3.40 14.13 14.91
CA PHE A 111 2.90 12.78 14.67
C PHE A 111 3.30 12.26 13.29
N MET A 112 3.14 13.06 12.24
CA MET A 112 3.53 12.67 10.88
C MET A 112 5.04 12.41 10.74
N LYS A 113 5.88 13.17 11.46
CA LYS A 113 7.32 12.91 11.52
C LYS A 113 7.61 11.55 12.15
N SER A 114 6.90 11.18 13.22
CA SER A 114 7.01 9.85 13.82
C SER A 114 6.55 8.73 12.88
N CYS A 115 5.46 8.93 12.15
CA CYS A 115 5.01 7.97 11.13
C CYS A 115 6.07 7.78 10.03
N PHE A 116 6.66 8.87 9.54
CA PHE A 116 7.72 8.80 8.53
C PHE A 116 8.98 8.07 9.04
N GLN A 117 9.37 8.31 10.30
CA GLN A 117 10.49 7.59 10.91
C GLN A 117 10.21 6.10 11.04
N ALA A 118 8.99 5.73 11.44
CA ALA A 118 8.57 4.34 11.53
C ALA A 118 8.53 3.67 10.16
N ASP A 119 8.04 4.36 9.12
CA ASP A 119 8.07 3.88 7.74
C ASP A 119 9.51 3.60 7.25
N ASN A 120 10.49 4.45 7.59
CA ASN A 120 11.89 4.21 7.24
C ASN A 120 12.48 2.98 7.95
N LEU A 121 12.19 2.80 9.24
CA LEU A 121 12.62 1.62 9.97
C LEU A 121 12.01 0.35 9.38
N PHE A 122 10.72 0.41 9.06
CA PHE A 122 10.01 -0.68 8.44
C PHE A 122 10.57 -1.01 7.04
N GLU A 123 10.92 0.00 6.23
CA GLU A 123 11.64 -0.23 4.97
C GLU A 123 12.95 -0.99 5.19
N MET A 124 13.75 -0.60 6.18
CA MET A 124 15.02 -1.27 6.47
C MET A 124 14.83 -2.74 6.85
N GLU A 125 13.86 -3.05 7.71
CA GLU A 125 13.56 -4.44 8.10
C GLU A 125 13.08 -5.27 6.92
N VAL A 126 12.18 -4.72 6.10
CA VAL A 126 11.67 -5.39 4.91
C VAL A 126 12.79 -5.65 3.90
N GLN A 127 13.68 -4.68 3.68
CA GLN A 127 14.85 -4.85 2.82
C GLN A 127 15.80 -5.93 3.36
N GLU A 128 16.04 -5.97 4.68
CA GLU A 128 16.88 -6.99 5.30
C GLU A 128 16.30 -8.39 5.09
N LEU A 129 14.98 -8.55 5.27
CA LEU A 129 14.29 -9.81 5.00
C LEU A 129 14.41 -10.23 3.54
N PHE A 130 14.19 -9.30 2.60
CA PHE A 130 14.36 -9.59 1.17
C PHE A 130 15.79 -10.00 0.83
N MET A 131 16.79 -9.32 1.42
CA MET A 131 18.19 -9.66 1.21
C MET A 131 18.56 -11.01 1.79
N LYS A 132 18.06 -11.37 2.97
CA LYS A 132 18.27 -12.70 3.57
C LYS A 132 17.67 -13.81 2.70
N GLU A 133 16.43 -13.62 2.23
CA GLU A 133 15.78 -14.59 1.36
C GLU A 133 16.52 -14.73 0.02
N TYR A 134 16.91 -13.60 -0.57
CA TYR A 134 17.71 -13.60 -1.80
C TYR A 134 19.04 -14.34 -1.61
N GLN A 135 19.77 -14.09 -0.51
CA GLN A 135 21.03 -14.76 -0.21
C GLN A 135 20.85 -16.27 -0.01
N SER A 136 19.78 -16.68 0.68
CA SER A 136 19.42 -18.10 0.86
C SER A 136 19.19 -18.79 -0.49
N GLN A 137 18.48 -18.13 -1.42
CA GLN A 137 18.18 -18.70 -2.73
C GLN A 137 19.28 -18.51 -3.77
N LYS A 138 20.26 -17.63 -3.52
CA LYS A 138 21.29 -17.23 -4.50
C LYS A 138 22.04 -18.43 -5.06
N HIS A 139 22.41 -19.39 -4.21
CA HIS A 139 23.15 -20.56 -4.68
C HIS A 139 22.30 -21.44 -5.62
N ASN A 140 21.02 -21.63 -5.30
CA ASN A 140 20.09 -22.42 -6.11
C ASN A 140 19.85 -21.76 -7.47
N HIS A 141 19.65 -20.45 -7.50
CA HIS A 141 19.49 -19.70 -8.76
C HIS A 141 20.76 -19.72 -9.58
N LYS A 142 21.93 -19.56 -8.96
CA LYS A 142 23.23 -19.65 -9.65
C LYS A 142 23.42 -21.02 -10.29
N ALA A 143 23.15 -22.10 -9.56
CA ALA A 143 23.25 -23.47 -10.09
C ALA A 143 22.33 -23.69 -11.30
N LYS A 144 21.08 -23.19 -11.23
CA LYS A 144 20.13 -23.25 -12.37
C LYS A 144 20.62 -22.45 -13.58
N ILE A 145 21.20 -21.27 -13.35
CA ILE A 145 21.76 -20.43 -14.41
C ILE A 145 22.94 -21.14 -15.06
N ASP A 146 23.89 -21.64 -14.27
CA ASP A 146 25.09 -22.33 -14.75
C ASP A 146 24.71 -23.56 -15.59
N GLN A 147 23.76 -24.36 -15.12
CA GLN A 147 23.24 -25.52 -15.86
C GLN A 147 22.58 -25.11 -17.19
N LYS A 148 21.79 -24.03 -17.20
CA LYS A 148 21.15 -23.53 -18.43
C LYS A 148 22.18 -23.00 -19.41
N LEU A 149 23.21 -22.34 -18.91
CA LEU A 149 24.30 -21.77 -19.69
C LEU A 149 25.12 -22.89 -20.35
N GLU A 150 25.44 -23.95 -19.62
CA GLU A 150 26.12 -25.14 -20.14
C GLU A 150 25.31 -25.85 -21.23
N ARG A 151 24.01 -26.09 -21.00
CA ARG A 151 23.11 -26.65 -22.01
C ARG A 151 23.06 -25.80 -23.28
N THR A 152 23.01 -24.48 -23.12
CA THR A 152 22.96 -23.55 -24.25
C THR A 152 24.28 -23.56 -25.03
N ARG A 153 25.42 -23.61 -24.33
CA ARG A 153 26.75 -23.75 -24.98
C ARG A 153 26.86 -25.04 -25.77
N LYS A 154 26.43 -26.16 -25.17
CA LYS A 154 26.44 -27.46 -25.85
C LYS A 154 25.56 -27.45 -27.11
N HIS A 155 24.34 -26.94 -26.99
CA HIS A 155 23.43 -26.82 -28.13
C HIS A 155 23.99 -25.89 -29.23
N LEU A 156 24.69 -24.82 -28.84
CA LEU A 156 25.32 -23.92 -29.80
C LEU A 156 26.48 -24.62 -30.54
N ALA A 157 27.31 -25.39 -29.82
CA ALA A 157 28.40 -26.16 -30.42
C ALA A 157 27.85 -27.18 -31.43
N GLU A 158 26.88 -28.01 -31.02
CA GLU A 158 26.21 -28.99 -31.89
C GLU A 158 25.63 -28.34 -33.16
N LYS A 159 25.01 -27.15 -33.01
CA LYS A 159 24.46 -26.40 -34.15
C LYS A 159 25.53 -25.90 -35.12
N TYR A 160 26.71 -25.52 -34.63
CA TYR A 160 27.80 -25.08 -35.50
C TYR A 160 28.55 -26.25 -36.13
N GLU A 161 28.73 -27.36 -35.41
CA GLU A 161 29.27 -28.60 -35.98
C GLU A 161 28.39 -29.09 -37.14
N ALA A 162 27.06 -29.19 -36.93
CA ALA A 162 26.13 -29.58 -37.99
C ALA A 162 26.16 -28.64 -39.21
N LYS A 163 26.45 -27.34 -39.02
CA LYS A 163 26.63 -26.41 -40.13
C LYS A 163 27.95 -26.60 -40.88
N LEU A 164 29.01 -26.97 -40.17
CA LEU A 164 30.29 -27.29 -40.79
C LEU A 164 30.18 -28.57 -41.61
N ASP A 165 29.52 -29.59 -41.07
CA ASP A 165 29.28 -30.85 -41.79
C ASP A 165 28.48 -30.62 -43.08
N ASP A 166 27.39 -29.84 -43.03
CA ASP A 166 26.60 -29.48 -44.21
C ASP A 166 27.41 -28.67 -45.24
N LEU A 167 28.31 -27.79 -44.78
CA LEU A 167 29.23 -27.07 -45.67
C LEU A 167 30.27 -27.99 -46.31
N GLU A 168 30.81 -28.96 -45.58
CA GLU A 168 31.75 -29.94 -46.11
C GLU A 168 31.08 -30.85 -47.13
N GLU A 169 29.86 -31.33 -46.87
CA GLU A 169 29.09 -32.13 -47.83
C GLU A 169 28.75 -31.34 -49.09
N LYS A 170 28.34 -30.08 -48.94
CA LYS A 170 28.13 -29.17 -50.08
C LYS A 170 29.42 -28.91 -50.85
N HIS A 171 30.55 -28.75 -50.16
CA HIS A 171 31.84 -28.56 -50.82
C HIS A 171 32.26 -29.82 -51.59
N LYS A 172 32.15 -31.01 -50.99
CA LYS A 172 32.45 -32.30 -51.63
C LYS A 172 31.59 -32.50 -52.89
N SER A 173 30.29 -32.30 -52.78
CA SER A 173 29.37 -32.41 -53.93
C SER A 173 29.66 -31.38 -55.02
N ASN A 174 29.88 -30.10 -54.66
CA ASN A 174 30.28 -29.07 -55.63
C ASN A 174 31.59 -29.39 -56.33
N LEU A 175 32.55 -29.97 -55.61
CA LEU A 175 33.85 -30.34 -56.17
C LEU A 175 33.71 -31.47 -57.18
N VAL A 176 32.80 -32.44 -56.95
CA VAL A 176 32.44 -33.48 -57.93
C VAL A 176 31.76 -32.86 -59.16
N ILE A 177 30.82 -31.93 -58.98
CA ILE A 177 30.15 -31.25 -60.09
C ILE A 177 31.14 -30.42 -60.93
N LEU A 178 32.03 -29.67 -60.28
CA LEU A 178 33.05 -28.86 -60.97
C LEU A 178 33.99 -29.75 -61.79
N LYS A 179 34.45 -30.84 -61.17
CA LYS A 179 35.22 -31.89 -61.79
C LYS A 179 34.56 -32.39 -63.09
N GLN A 180 33.29 -32.73 -63.01
CA GLN A 180 32.52 -33.20 -64.16
C GLN A 180 32.35 -32.12 -65.25
N LYS A 181 32.05 -30.88 -64.88
CA LYS A 181 31.99 -29.74 -65.83
C LYS A 181 33.31 -29.49 -66.54
N CYS A 182 34.44 -29.57 -65.83
CA CYS A 182 35.76 -29.43 -66.45
C CYS A 182 36.03 -30.54 -67.47
N TYR A 183 35.61 -31.77 -67.16
CA TYR A 183 35.70 -32.89 -68.11
C TYR A 183 34.80 -32.66 -69.34
N GLU A 184 33.56 -32.22 -69.15
CA GLU A 184 32.64 -31.89 -70.25
C GLU A 184 33.19 -30.76 -71.14
N LEU A 185 33.73 -29.69 -70.55
CA LEU A 185 34.39 -28.61 -71.28
C LEU A 185 35.60 -29.10 -72.07
N LEU A 186 36.43 -29.96 -71.48
CA LEU A 186 37.56 -30.58 -72.18
C LEU A 186 37.09 -31.43 -73.36
N GLN A 187 36.03 -32.23 -73.17
CA GLN A 187 35.43 -33.03 -74.22
C GLN A 187 34.89 -32.15 -75.35
N GLN A 188 34.15 -31.08 -75.03
CA GLN A 188 33.65 -30.12 -76.02
C GLN A 188 34.80 -29.43 -76.77
N PHE A 189 35.86 -29.03 -76.07
CA PHE A 189 37.02 -28.41 -76.70
C PHE A 189 37.71 -29.35 -77.70
N LEU A 190 37.92 -30.61 -77.32
CA LEU A 190 38.55 -31.61 -78.18
C LEU A 190 37.67 -31.92 -79.41
N VAL A 191 36.36 -32.11 -79.23
CA VAL A 191 35.43 -32.39 -80.33
C VAL A 191 35.34 -31.21 -81.31
N ASN A 192 35.37 -29.97 -80.82
CA ASN A 192 35.22 -28.78 -81.67
C ASN A 192 36.52 -28.39 -82.39
N ASN A 193 37.70 -28.71 -81.84
CA ASN A 193 38.98 -28.22 -82.35
C ASN A 193 39.91 -29.32 -82.93
N CYS A 194 39.71 -30.59 -82.60
CA CYS A 194 40.49 -31.69 -83.20
C CYS A 194 39.76 -32.29 -84.40
N LYS A 195 40.39 -32.24 -85.58
CA LYS A 195 39.89 -32.82 -86.83
C LYS A 195 40.23 -34.32 -87.01
N ASP A 196 41.13 -34.86 -86.18
CA ASP A 196 41.55 -36.27 -86.21
C ASP A 196 40.66 -37.12 -85.31
N GLU A 197 39.97 -38.15 -85.82
CA GLU A 197 39.09 -39.05 -85.04
C GLU A 197 39.81 -39.87 -83.94
N ASN A 198 41.14 -39.83 -83.89
CA ASN A 198 41.99 -40.53 -82.92
C ASN A 198 41.87 -40.02 -81.46
N HIS A 199 41.13 -38.95 -81.19
CA HIS A 199 40.90 -38.43 -79.83
C HIS A 199 39.80 -39.18 -79.07
N ILE A 200 38.94 -39.93 -79.76
CA ILE A 200 37.79 -40.65 -79.17
C ILE A 200 38.23 -41.80 -78.23
N PRO A 201 39.21 -42.66 -78.59
CA PRO A 201 39.71 -43.70 -77.67
C PRO A 201 40.34 -43.10 -76.42
N TYR A 202 41.11 -42.02 -76.59
CA TYR A 202 41.78 -41.32 -75.49
C TYR A 202 40.79 -40.69 -74.51
N LEU A 203 39.70 -40.09 -75.01
CA LEU A 203 38.61 -39.56 -74.18
C LEU A 203 37.90 -40.65 -73.36
N ASN A 204 37.70 -41.84 -73.93
CA ASN A 204 37.09 -42.97 -73.25
C ASN A 204 37.99 -43.53 -72.13
N GLU A 205 39.30 -43.61 -72.38
CA GLU A 205 40.28 -44.01 -71.38
C GLU A 205 40.36 -43.00 -70.22
N LEU A 206 40.33 -41.70 -70.57
CA LEU A 206 40.33 -40.61 -69.59
C LEU A 206 39.04 -40.59 -68.76
N LYS A 207 37.88 -40.94 -69.36
CA LYS A 207 36.61 -41.11 -68.66
C LYS A 207 36.63 -42.27 -67.67
N ALA A 208 37.21 -43.40 -68.06
CA ALA A 208 37.34 -44.57 -67.23
C ALA A 208 38.23 -44.29 -66.00
N LEU A 209 39.38 -43.62 -66.21
CA LEU A 209 40.25 -43.14 -65.13
C LEU A 209 39.56 -42.13 -64.21
N TYR A 210 38.72 -41.26 -64.77
CA TYR A 210 37.95 -40.29 -64.01
C TYR A 210 36.95 -40.96 -63.07
N LEU A 211 36.13 -41.85 -63.62
CA LEU A 211 35.08 -42.59 -62.90
C LEU A 211 35.67 -43.44 -61.77
N GLN A 212 36.79 -44.12 -62.03
CA GLN A 212 37.49 -44.93 -61.05
C GLN A 212 38.00 -44.09 -59.87
N LYS A 213 38.45 -42.85 -60.12
CA LYS A 213 39.00 -41.96 -59.09
C LYS A 213 37.92 -41.23 -58.29
N THR A 214 36.75 -40.98 -58.89
CA THR A 214 35.58 -40.38 -58.19
C THR A 214 34.83 -41.38 -57.31
N GLN A 215 34.97 -42.70 -57.51
CA GLN A 215 34.35 -43.73 -56.66
C GLN A 215 35.12 -44.02 -55.35
N HIS A 216 36.33 -43.47 -55.21
CA HIS A 216 37.22 -43.68 -54.05
C HIS A 216 37.35 -42.45 -53.12
N LEU A 217 36.44 -41.48 -53.22
CA LEU A 217 36.36 -40.25 -52.41
C LEU A 217 35.06 -40.26 -51.59
#